data_AF-A0A7W7R3V1-F1
#
_entry.id   AF-A0A7W7R3V1-F1
#
_cell.length_a   1.000
_cell.length_b   1.000
_cell.length_c   1.000
_cell.angle_alpha   90.00
_cell.angle_beta   90.00
_cell.angle_gamma   90.00
#
_symmetry.space_group_name_H-M   'P 1'
#
loop_
_entity.id
_entity.type
_entity.pdbx_description
1 polymer ?
#
loop_
_entity_poly.entity_id
_entity_poly.type
_entity_poly.pdbx_seq_one_letter_code
_entity_poly.pdbx_strand_id
1 'polypeptide(L)'
;MAAASIDHLVMNPQVRMLHGVPRSRPNRHVLPRLSQARRLFYTCRYAELEGALPPLIADLRQAQDATRGGDQVLSGLLATAYQTAVSLLLKLGDHGNAWLAVGRAMAEAERSADPVVMASSVRVQAHVLARDRHTAPAVTLIRHTADQLSGSYDRRAPEYLAAFGLMLLRGVTAASAGGDRATTAEFLAEAQEVARYVDLDGPEAWANFSPTNVALHSVSASVVLGDAGAALDAAQPLMRRRIPVPERRAALWVEAARAYSQQGRLAEGYKALRIAESCASEDIRRRPSVLELAGDMAARDRRGAVPELRRFCQELGVQV
;
A
#
# COMPACT_ATOMS: atom_id res chain seq x y z
N MET A 1 27.57 21.83 -1.02
CA MET A 1 27.14 22.21 0.34
C MET A 1 26.06 21.26 0.78
N ALA A 2 26.52 20.11 1.28
CA ALA A 2 25.70 19.03 1.82
C ALA A 2 25.57 19.22 3.34
N ALA A 3 24.53 18.58 3.90
CA ALA A 3 24.26 18.37 5.33
C ALA A 3 23.80 19.60 6.13
N ALA A 4 22.48 19.70 6.35
CA ALA A 4 21.88 20.13 7.61
C ALA A 4 20.36 19.92 7.61
N SER A 5 19.85 19.48 8.78
CA SER A 5 18.49 19.66 9.29
C SER A 5 17.44 18.58 9.00
N ILE A 6 17.17 17.75 10.02
CA ILE A 6 15.95 17.77 10.87
C ILE A 6 15.91 16.41 11.62
N ASP A 7 16.74 16.26 12.65
CA ASP A 7 16.26 16.15 14.05
C ASP A 7 15.20 17.20 14.41
N HIS A 8 13.93 16.79 14.55
CA HIS A 8 12.95 17.40 15.46
C HIS A 8 11.64 16.60 15.45
N LEU A 9 11.59 15.46 16.15
CA LEU A 9 10.35 14.89 16.72
C LEU A 9 10.61 13.76 17.73
N VAL A 10 11.74 13.86 18.44
CA VAL A 10 12.04 13.05 19.62
C VAL A 10 12.23 14.04 20.76
N MET A 11 11.27 14.09 21.69
CA MET A 11 11.35 14.52 23.10
C MET A 11 10.12 15.33 23.54
N ASN A 12 9.27 14.71 24.36
CA ASN A 12 8.87 15.34 25.62
C ASN A 12 8.56 14.27 26.68
N PRO A 13 9.49 13.95 27.58
CA PRO A 13 9.21 13.17 28.78
C PRO A 13 9.38 14.06 30.01
N GLN A 14 8.28 14.41 30.67
CA GLN A 14 8.34 14.89 32.06
C GLN A 14 7.28 14.18 32.90
N VAL A 15 7.68 13.14 33.64
CA VAL A 15 7.28 12.92 35.04
C VAL A 15 8.41 12.18 35.78
N ARG A 16 8.65 12.66 37.02
CA ARG A 16 9.65 12.37 38.06
C ARG A 16 10.14 10.93 38.29
N MET A 17 11.38 10.87 38.77
CA MET A 17 12.11 9.72 39.33
C MET A 17 11.47 9.18 40.62
N LEU A 18 11.49 7.85 40.80
CA LEU A 18 11.85 7.13 42.02
C LEU A 18 12.39 5.72 41.66
N HIS A 19 13.41 5.31 42.42
CA HIS A 19 14.35 4.18 42.36
C HIS A 19 14.01 2.83 41.65
N GLY A 20 15.00 2.32 40.88
CA GLY A 20 15.63 1.01 41.12
C GLY A 20 15.06 -0.28 40.51
N VAL A 21 15.17 -0.50 39.19
CA VAL A 21 15.23 -1.82 38.49
C VAL A 21 15.93 -1.62 37.13
N PRO A 22 16.77 -2.54 36.59
CA PRO A 22 17.27 -2.41 35.22
C PRO A 22 16.10 -2.55 34.24
N ARG A 23 15.53 -1.43 33.81
CA ARG A 23 14.56 -1.40 32.71
C ARG A 23 15.32 -1.56 31.41
N SER A 24 15.27 -2.74 30.81
CA SER A 24 15.61 -2.93 29.39
C SER A 24 14.71 -2.01 28.59
N ARG A 25 15.17 -0.79 28.29
CA ARG A 25 14.46 0.13 27.41
C ARG A 25 14.29 -0.56 26.06
N PRO A 26 13.11 -0.49 25.41
CA PRO A 26 13.00 -0.92 24.03
C PRO A 26 14.13 -0.25 23.23
N ASN A 27 14.87 -1.07 22.49
CA ASN A 27 16.10 -0.69 21.82
C ASN A 27 15.87 0.63 21.06
N ARG A 28 16.66 1.68 21.33
CA ARG A 28 16.46 3.06 20.80
C ARG A 28 16.41 3.13 19.26
N HIS A 29 16.67 2.03 18.58
CA HIS A 29 16.71 1.88 17.13
C HIS A 29 15.45 1.24 16.49
N VAL A 30 14.41 0.89 17.25
CA VAL A 30 13.19 0.24 16.70
C VAL A 30 12.44 1.16 15.72
N LEU A 31 12.21 2.42 16.09
CA LEU A 31 11.52 3.40 15.24
C LEU A 31 12.23 3.62 13.90
N PRO A 32 13.55 3.92 13.87
CA PRO A 32 14.30 4.00 12.61
C PRO A 32 14.21 2.74 11.74
N ARG A 33 14.29 1.55 12.34
CA ARG A 33 14.18 0.28 11.61
C ARG A 33 12.79 0.08 11.01
N LEU A 34 11.73 0.44 11.72
CA LEU A 34 10.36 0.39 11.19
C LEU A 34 10.16 1.38 10.04
N SER A 35 10.67 2.62 10.18
CA SER A 35 10.64 3.61 9.11
C SER A 35 11.44 3.14 7.88
N GLN A 36 12.58 2.49 8.10
CA GLN A 36 13.36 1.87 7.03
C GLN A 36 12.59 0.74 6.34
N ALA A 37 11.94 -0.16 7.08
CA ALA A 37 11.14 -1.23 6.52
C ALA A 37 10.00 -0.69 5.63
N ARG A 38 9.27 0.33 6.09
CA ARG A 38 8.24 1.01 5.30
C ARG A 38 8.83 1.64 4.03
N ARG A 39 9.99 2.29 4.13
CA ARG A 39 10.70 2.87 2.97
C ARG A 39 11.04 1.79 1.94
N LEU A 40 11.62 0.67 2.37
CA LEU A 40 11.96 -0.45 1.49
C LEU A 40 10.75 -0.96 0.69
N PHE A 41 9.56 -1.00 1.31
CA PHE A 41 8.32 -1.34 0.61
C PHE A 41 8.01 -0.35 -0.52
N TYR A 42 7.97 0.96 -0.23
CA TYR A 42 7.59 1.97 -1.22
C TYR A 42 8.65 2.21 -2.30
N THR A 43 9.92 1.86 -2.03
CA THR A 43 11.00 1.86 -3.02
C THR A 43 11.15 0.52 -3.74
N CYS A 44 10.23 -0.43 -3.50
CA CYS A 44 10.22 -1.76 -4.12
C CYS A 44 11.51 -2.57 -3.91
N ARG A 45 12.16 -2.45 -2.75
CA ARG A 45 13.32 -3.26 -2.35
C ARG A 45 12.84 -4.44 -1.52
N TYR A 46 12.13 -5.35 -2.17
CA TYR A 46 11.38 -6.42 -1.51
C TYR A 46 12.31 -7.47 -0.90
N ALA A 47 13.42 -7.81 -1.56
CA ALA A 47 14.40 -8.76 -1.01
C ALA A 47 15.02 -8.26 0.32
N GLU A 48 15.37 -6.98 0.41
CA GLU A 48 15.86 -6.39 1.66
C GLU A 48 14.78 -6.33 2.73
N LEU A 49 13.53 -6.05 2.34
CA LEU A 49 12.41 -6.00 3.26
C LEU A 49 12.10 -7.38 3.87
N GLU A 50 12.17 -8.45 3.06
CA GLU A 50 12.02 -9.84 3.52
C GLU A 50 13.06 -10.21 4.58
N GLY A 51 14.30 -9.74 4.44
CA GLY A 51 15.35 -9.93 5.45
C GLY A 51 15.17 -9.07 6.71
N ALA A 52 14.66 -7.83 6.55
CA ALA A 52 14.58 -6.87 7.65
C ALA A 52 13.35 -7.06 8.57
N LEU A 53 12.21 -7.52 8.04
CA LEU A 53 10.94 -7.60 8.77
C LEU A 53 10.93 -8.66 9.90
N PRO A 54 11.33 -9.92 9.68
CA PRO A 54 11.28 -10.94 10.72
C PRO A 54 12.06 -10.59 12.00
N PRO A 55 13.34 -10.15 11.94
CA PRO A 55 14.06 -9.77 13.16
C PRO A 55 13.46 -8.52 13.82
N LEU A 56 12.92 -7.55 13.05
CA LEU A 56 12.23 -6.40 13.62
C LEU A 56 10.97 -6.81 14.42
N ILE A 57 10.16 -7.71 13.87
CA ILE A 57 8.96 -8.24 14.54
C ILE A 57 9.36 -9.01 15.81
N ALA A 58 10.41 -9.83 15.75
CA ALA A 58 10.91 -10.57 16.91
C ALA A 58 11.33 -9.62 18.05
N ASP A 59 12.12 -8.58 17.73
CA ASP A 59 12.57 -7.59 18.71
C ASP A 59 11.41 -6.81 19.34
N LEU A 60 10.40 -6.42 18.53
CA LEU A 60 9.20 -5.74 19.01
C LEU A 60 8.39 -6.62 19.97
N ARG A 61 8.21 -7.91 19.65
CA ARG A 61 7.51 -8.86 20.52
C ARG A 61 8.26 -9.08 21.83
N GLN A 62 9.58 -9.26 21.78
CA GLN A 62 10.41 -9.40 22.98
C GLN A 62 10.31 -8.15 23.88
N ALA A 63 10.30 -6.95 23.29
CA ALA A 63 10.12 -5.72 24.04
C ALA A 63 8.72 -5.61 24.68
N GLN A 64 7.68 -6.06 23.98
CA GLN A 64 6.31 -6.10 24.48
C GLN A 64 6.20 -7.07 25.68
N ASP A 65 6.75 -8.28 25.56
CA ASP A 65 6.74 -9.30 26.62
C ASP A 65 7.50 -8.85 27.88
N ALA A 66 8.56 -8.04 27.70
CA ALA A 66 9.32 -7.47 28.81
C ALA A 66 8.58 -6.35 29.57
N THR A 67 7.50 -5.79 29.00
CA THR A 67 6.76 -4.67 29.58
C THR A 67 5.51 -5.17 30.30
N ARG A 68 5.59 -5.29 31.63
CA ARG A 68 4.45 -5.69 32.48
C ARG A 68 3.32 -4.64 32.38
N GLY A 69 2.25 -4.97 31.65
CA GLY A 69 1.03 -4.14 31.59
C GLY A 69 0.51 -3.81 30.19
N GLY A 70 1.18 -4.25 29.12
CA GLY A 70 0.74 -3.98 27.74
C GLY A 70 1.04 -2.53 27.33
N ASP A 71 2.16 -2.31 26.66
CA ASP A 71 2.53 -1.00 26.13
C ASP A 71 1.78 -0.73 24.83
N GLN A 72 0.80 0.18 24.87
CA GLN A 72 -0.01 0.59 23.72
C GLN A 72 0.86 1.11 22.56
N VAL A 73 1.97 1.79 22.87
CA VAL A 73 2.90 2.29 21.85
C VAL A 73 3.60 1.12 21.16
N LEU A 74 4.09 0.13 21.91
CA LEU A 74 4.69 -1.08 21.32
C LEU A 74 3.67 -1.86 20.48
N SER A 75 2.42 -1.96 20.92
CA SER A 75 1.33 -2.53 20.12
C SER A 75 1.12 -1.78 18.80
N GLY A 76 1.11 -0.44 18.82
CA GLY A 76 1.03 0.36 17.59
C GLY A 76 2.19 0.12 16.62
N LEU A 77 3.42 -0.02 17.14
CA LEU A 77 4.60 -0.33 16.34
C LEU A 77 4.56 -1.75 15.76
N LEU A 78 4.13 -2.73 16.55
CA LEU A 78 4.00 -4.12 16.12
C LEU A 78 2.88 -4.28 15.08
N ALA A 79 1.75 -3.60 15.26
CA ALA A 79 0.69 -3.52 14.25
C ALA A 79 1.23 -2.96 12.93
N THR A 80 1.99 -1.87 12.97
CA THR A 80 2.58 -1.24 11.79
C THR A 80 3.58 -2.16 11.08
N ALA A 81 4.39 -2.92 11.84
CA ALA A 81 5.28 -3.93 11.28
C ALA A 81 4.50 -5.04 10.55
N TYR A 82 3.42 -5.55 11.17
CA TYR A 82 2.54 -6.53 10.53
C TYR A 82 1.80 -5.97 9.31
N GLN A 83 1.32 -4.73 9.33
CA GLN A 83 0.71 -4.09 8.15
C GLN A 83 1.69 -4.00 6.97
N THR A 84 2.96 -3.73 7.26
CA THR A 84 4.04 -3.71 6.25
C THR A 84 4.29 -5.11 5.70
N ALA A 85 4.32 -6.13 6.56
CA ALA A 85 4.42 -7.53 6.15
C ALA A 85 3.24 -7.95 5.26
N VAL A 86 2.00 -7.63 5.64
CA VAL A 86 0.81 -7.91 4.81
C VAL A 86 0.94 -7.28 3.43
N SER A 87 1.38 -6.02 3.36
CA SER A 87 1.52 -5.31 2.08
C SER A 87 2.56 -5.97 1.18
N LEU A 88 3.70 -6.42 1.75
CA LEU A 88 4.72 -7.19 1.02
C LEU A 88 4.18 -8.55 0.56
N LEU A 89 3.56 -9.32 1.45
CA LEU A 89 3.06 -10.66 1.15
C LEU A 89 2.02 -10.62 0.02
N LEU A 90 1.13 -9.62 0.01
CA LEU A 90 0.18 -9.42 -1.09
C LEU A 90 0.85 -9.04 -2.42
N LYS A 91 1.99 -8.33 -2.41
CA LYS A 91 2.77 -8.05 -3.63
C LYS A 91 3.42 -9.33 -4.18
N LEU A 92 3.85 -10.22 -3.29
CA LEU A 92 4.46 -11.50 -3.64
C LEU A 92 3.44 -12.62 -3.93
N GLY A 93 2.15 -12.38 -3.69
CA GLY A 93 1.07 -13.35 -3.88
C GLY A 93 0.96 -14.42 -2.79
N ASP A 94 1.61 -14.22 -1.63
CA ASP A 94 1.51 -15.11 -0.47
C ASP A 94 0.27 -14.77 0.38
N HIS A 95 -0.88 -15.18 -0.14
CA HIS A 95 -2.19 -14.88 0.47
C HIS A 95 -2.38 -15.55 1.84
N GLY A 96 -1.85 -16.77 2.02
CA GLY A 96 -1.98 -17.53 3.26
C GLY A 96 -1.27 -16.84 4.43
N ASN A 97 -0.01 -16.45 4.24
CA ASN A 97 0.71 -15.70 5.27
C ASN A 97 0.18 -14.28 5.43
N ALA A 98 -0.36 -13.65 4.38
CA ALA A 98 -1.02 -12.35 4.50
C ALA A 98 -2.24 -12.40 5.44
N TRP A 99 -3.05 -13.47 5.38
CA TRP A 99 -4.16 -13.70 6.30
C TRP A 99 -3.71 -13.85 7.76
N LEU A 100 -2.63 -14.59 8.01
CA LEU A 100 -2.06 -14.73 9.35
C LEU A 100 -1.52 -13.38 9.87
N ALA A 101 -0.77 -12.66 9.04
CA ALA A 101 -0.18 -11.38 9.40
C ALA A 101 -1.26 -10.31 9.65
N VAL A 102 -2.36 -10.30 8.90
CA VAL A 102 -3.41 -9.29 9.10
C VAL A 102 -4.22 -9.52 10.38
N GLY A 103 -4.43 -10.79 10.77
CA GLY A 103 -5.02 -11.09 12.08
C GLY A 103 -4.16 -10.57 13.23
N ARG A 104 -2.83 -10.67 13.11
CA ARG A 104 -1.88 -10.07 14.08
C ARG A 104 -1.90 -8.54 14.05
N ALA A 105 -1.96 -7.93 12.86
CA ALA A 105 -2.06 -6.48 12.71
C ALA A 105 -3.33 -5.90 13.36
N MET A 106 -4.47 -6.58 13.22
CA MET A 106 -5.74 -6.17 13.84
C MET A 106 -5.68 -6.28 15.37
N ALA A 107 -5.23 -7.42 15.90
CA ALA A 107 -5.13 -7.62 17.35
C ALA A 107 -4.20 -6.59 18.03
N GLU A 108 -3.08 -6.25 17.39
CA GLU A 108 -2.19 -5.20 17.92
C GLU A 108 -2.75 -3.79 17.74
N ALA A 109 -3.50 -3.53 16.67
CA ALA A 109 -4.18 -2.25 16.50
C ALA A 109 -5.23 -2.00 17.57
N GLU A 110 -6.02 -3.02 17.92
CA GLU A 110 -6.99 -2.94 19.04
C GLU A 110 -6.29 -2.62 20.36
N ARG A 111 -5.17 -3.30 20.66
CA ARG A 111 -4.37 -3.04 21.87
C ARG A 111 -3.75 -1.65 21.90
N SER A 112 -3.40 -1.09 20.74
CA SER A 112 -2.81 0.25 20.65
C SER A 112 -3.79 1.35 21.03
N ALA A 113 -5.09 1.11 20.91
CA ALA A 113 -6.15 2.12 21.05
C ALA A 113 -5.95 3.38 20.17
N ASP A 114 -5.10 3.29 19.14
CA ASP A 114 -4.81 4.38 18.22
C ASP A 114 -5.68 4.25 16.95
N PRO A 115 -6.57 5.22 16.68
CA PRO A 115 -7.45 5.16 15.51
C PRO A 115 -6.69 5.22 14.18
N VAL A 116 -5.49 5.81 14.12
CA VAL A 116 -4.64 5.83 12.91
C VAL A 116 -4.10 4.44 12.61
N VAL A 117 -3.65 3.74 13.65
CA VAL A 117 -3.18 2.34 13.55
C VAL A 117 -4.35 1.44 13.18
N MET A 118 -5.52 1.64 13.78
CA MET A 118 -6.75 0.89 13.46
C MET A 118 -7.14 1.05 12.00
N ALA A 119 -7.28 2.29 11.50
CA ALA A 119 -7.60 2.55 10.09
C ALA A 119 -6.58 1.91 9.14
N SER A 120 -5.29 1.95 9.51
CA SER A 120 -4.22 1.33 8.72
C SER A 120 -4.28 -0.21 8.71
N SER A 121 -4.72 -0.83 9.81
CA SER A 121 -4.96 -2.28 9.89
C SER A 121 -6.21 -2.70 9.11
N VAL A 122 -7.32 -1.96 9.24
CA VAL A 122 -8.54 -2.18 8.45
C VAL A 122 -8.25 -2.07 6.96
N ARG A 123 -7.46 -1.07 6.54
CA ARG A 123 -7.00 -0.90 5.16
C ARG A 123 -6.33 -2.16 4.60
N VAL A 124 -5.39 -2.77 5.35
CA VAL A 124 -4.71 -3.99 4.86
C VAL A 124 -5.62 -5.21 4.93
N GLN A 125 -6.53 -5.29 5.91
CA GLN A 125 -7.53 -6.37 5.99
C GLN A 125 -8.49 -6.36 4.81
N ALA A 126 -9.02 -5.18 4.47
CA ALA A 126 -9.87 -5.02 3.29
C ALA A 126 -9.12 -5.37 1.98
N HIS A 127 -7.81 -5.11 1.91
CA HIS A 127 -7.00 -5.54 0.76
C HIS A 127 -6.91 -7.06 0.67
N VAL A 128 -6.60 -7.75 1.78
CA VAL A 128 -6.56 -9.23 1.81
C VAL A 128 -7.91 -9.81 1.40
N LEU A 129 -9.02 -9.32 1.97
CA LEU A 129 -10.38 -9.72 1.62
C LEU A 129 -10.66 -9.54 0.12
N ALA A 130 -10.36 -8.36 -0.45
CA ALA A 130 -10.59 -8.09 -1.87
C ALA A 130 -9.75 -9.00 -2.78
N ARG A 131 -8.52 -9.34 -2.39
CA ARG A 131 -7.65 -10.26 -3.15
C ARG A 131 -8.18 -11.69 -3.17
N ASP A 132 -8.85 -12.09 -2.10
CA ASP A 132 -9.48 -13.40 -1.97
C ASP A 132 -10.94 -13.42 -2.46
N ARG A 133 -11.34 -12.37 -3.21
CA ARG A 133 -12.69 -12.18 -3.79
C ARG A 133 -13.82 -12.04 -2.77
N HIS A 134 -13.50 -11.73 -1.51
CA HIS A 134 -14.45 -11.33 -0.48
C HIS A 134 -14.71 -9.82 -0.51
N THR A 135 -15.17 -9.31 -1.66
CA THR A 135 -15.33 -7.86 -1.92
C THR A 135 -16.43 -7.21 -1.09
N ALA A 136 -17.60 -7.84 -0.97
CA ALA A 136 -18.69 -7.31 -0.15
C ALA A 136 -18.33 -7.20 1.35
N PRO A 137 -17.73 -8.22 2.00
CA PRO A 137 -17.20 -8.07 3.35
C PRO A 137 -16.17 -6.95 3.50
N ALA A 138 -15.28 -6.77 2.52
CA ALA A 138 -14.30 -5.68 2.54
C ALA A 138 -14.96 -4.29 2.49
N VAL A 139 -15.99 -4.12 1.65
CA VAL A 139 -16.78 -2.88 1.58
C VAL A 139 -17.48 -2.61 2.91
N THR A 140 -18.15 -3.61 3.49
CA THR A 140 -18.84 -3.48 4.78
C THR A 140 -17.88 -3.07 5.89
N LEU A 141 -16.70 -3.71 5.96
CA LEU A 141 -15.68 -3.39 6.95
C LEU A 141 -15.22 -1.93 6.85
N ILE A 142 -14.97 -1.46 5.62
CA ILE A 142 -14.54 -0.08 5.39
C ILE A 142 -15.64 0.91 5.73
N ARG A 143 -16.90 0.69 5.28
CA ARG A 143 -18.02 1.57 5.62
C ARG A 143 -18.21 1.68 7.13
N HIS A 144 -18.25 0.54 7.82
CA HIS A 144 -18.42 0.52 9.28
C HIS A 144 -17.32 1.32 10.00
N THR A 145 -16.07 1.14 9.59
CA THR A 145 -14.95 1.88 10.17
C THR A 145 -14.99 3.36 9.77
N ALA A 146 -15.41 3.66 8.53
CA ALA A 146 -15.52 5.02 8.05
C ALA A 146 -16.57 5.81 8.82
N ASP A 147 -17.73 5.21 9.09
CA ASP A 147 -18.80 5.81 9.89
C ASP A 147 -18.31 6.21 11.29
N GLN A 148 -17.50 5.37 11.93
CA GLN A 148 -16.91 5.65 13.25
C GLN A 148 -15.83 6.75 13.24
N LEU A 149 -15.15 6.92 12.10
CA LEU A 149 -14.05 7.87 11.93
C LEU A 149 -14.48 9.17 11.23
N SER A 150 -15.70 9.21 10.69
CA SER A 150 -16.24 10.34 9.95
C SER A 150 -16.39 11.61 10.82
N GLY A 151 -16.43 12.77 10.16
CA GLY A 151 -16.76 14.06 10.76
C GLY A 151 -15.58 14.99 11.06
N SER A 152 -15.83 16.30 10.85
CA SER A 152 -14.92 17.43 11.11
C SER A 152 -13.50 17.25 10.57
N TYR A 153 -13.35 16.93 9.27
CA TYR A 153 -12.04 16.72 8.64
C TYR A 153 -11.08 17.89 8.84
N ASP A 154 -11.60 19.12 8.84
CA ASP A 154 -10.92 20.38 9.14
C ASP A 154 -10.27 20.42 10.54
N ARG A 155 -10.70 19.56 11.46
CA ARG A 155 -10.23 19.48 12.85
C ARG A 155 -9.39 18.23 13.13
N ARG A 156 -9.10 17.41 12.11
CA ARG A 156 -8.31 16.18 12.26
C ARG A 156 -6.84 16.45 11.93
N ALA A 157 -5.95 15.73 12.62
CA ALA A 157 -4.52 15.77 12.31
C ALA A 157 -4.25 15.17 10.92
N PRO A 158 -3.21 15.64 10.19
CA PRO A 158 -2.89 15.14 8.85
C PRO A 158 -2.69 13.61 8.78
N GLU A 159 -2.09 13.01 9.81
CA GLU A 159 -1.82 11.56 9.87
C GLU A 159 -3.12 10.75 9.90
N TYR A 160 -4.13 11.28 10.59
CA TYR A 160 -5.45 10.69 10.66
C TYR A 160 -6.14 10.71 9.31
N LEU A 161 -6.16 11.88 8.65
CA LEU A 161 -6.75 12.04 7.32
C LEU A 161 -6.02 11.15 6.29
N ALA A 162 -4.71 10.98 6.43
CA ALA A 162 -3.94 10.11 5.55
C ALA A 162 -4.30 8.63 5.73
N ALA A 163 -4.39 8.13 6.97
CA ALA A 163 -4.79 6.75 7.23
C ALA A 163 -6.23 6.48 6.79
N PHE A 164 -7.14 7.41 7.09
CA PHE A 164 -8.54 7.37 6.68
C PHE A 164 -8.68 7.35 5.15
N GLY A 165 -8.04 8.29 4.45
CA GLY A 165 -8.06 8.35 3.00
C GLY A 165 -7.50 7.09 2.33
N LEU A 166 -6.36 6.56 2.81
CA LEU A 166 -5.81 5.30 2.31
C LEU A 166 -6.74 4.09 2.56
N MET A 167 -7.53 4.11 3.64
CA MET A 167 -8.56 3.11 3.91
C MET A 167 -9.72 3.22 2.91
N LEU A 168 -10.24 4.43 2.65
CA LEU A 168 -11.28 4.66 1.64
C LEU A 168 -10.85 4.19 0.24
N LEU A 169 -9.57 4.39 -0.12
CA LEU A 169 -9.03 3.89 -1.40
C LEU A 169 -9.04 2.36 -1.51
N ARG A 170 -9.05 1.62 -0.40
CA ARG A 170 -9.29 0.17 -0.42
C ARG A 170 -10.77 -0.16 -0.56
N GLY A 171 -11.66 0.75 -0.18
CA GLY A 171 -13.09 0.69 -0.48
C GLY A 171 -13.31 0.76 -1.98
N VAL A 172 -12.64 1.71 -2.64
CA VAL A 172 -12.61 1.81 -4.12
C VAL A 172 -12.14 0.47 -4.73
N THR A 173 -11.00 -0.08 -4.28
CA THR A 173 -10.48 -1.36 -4.80
C THR A 173 -11.46 -2.51 -4.61
N ALA A 174 -12.09 -2.63 -3.43
CA ALA A 174 -13.01 -3.72 -3.12
C ALA A 174 -14.32 -3.59 -3.93
N ALA A 175 -14.92 -2.40 -3.97
CA ALA A 175 -16.16 -2.14 -4.69
C ALA A 175 -15.99 -2.36 -6.20
N SER A 176 -14.90 -1.84 -6.79
CA SER A 176 -14.65 -2.00 -8.22
C SER A 176 -14.40 -3.45 -8.57
N ALA A 177 -13.66 -4.20 -7.74
CA ALA A 177 -13.44 -5.64 -7.92
C ALA A 177 -14.73 -6.46 -7.80
N GLY A 178 -15.72 -5.98 -7.05
CA GLY A 178 -17.07 -6.56 -6.97
C GLY A 178 -18.00 -6.15 -8.12
N GLY A 179 -17.57 -5.26 -9.02
CA GLY A 179 -18.42 -4.72 -10.09
C GLY A 179 -19.41 -3.65 -9.64
N ASP A 180 -19.32 -3.17 -8.39
CA ASP A 180 -20.23 -2.18 -7.83
C ASP A 180 -19.78 -0.76 -8.19
N ARG A 181 -20.30 -0.26 -9.32
CA ARG A 181 -19.99 1.07 -9.85
C ARG A 181 -20.47 2.20 -8.93
N ALA A 182 -21.61 2.04 -8.27
CA ALA A 182 -22.17 3.06 -7.40
C ALA A 182 -21.31 3.24 -6.14
N THR A 183 -21.04 2.15 -5.43
CA THR A 183 -20.18 2.20 -4.24
C THR A 183 -18.74 2.62 -4.57
N THR A 184 -18.23 2.26 -5.75
CA THR A 184 -16.92 2.73 -6.23
C THR A 184 -16.88 4.25 -6.35
N ALA A 185 -17.93 4.86 -6.93
CA ALA A 185 -18.04 6.30 -7.09
C ALA A 185 -18.19 7.01 -5.73
N GLU A 186 -18.95 6.44 -4.80
CA GLU A 186 -19.09 6.97 -3.43
C GLU A 186 -17.74 7.05 -2.71
N PHE A 187 -16.97 5.95 -2.67
CA PHE A 187 -15.66 5.95 -2.03
C PHE A 187 -14.66 6.89 -2.71
N LEU A 188 -14.71 7.02 -4.04
CA LEU A 188 -13.86 7.98 -4.76
C LEU A 188 -14.22 9.43 -4.40
N ALA A 189 -15.51 9.75 -4.34
CA ALA A 189 -15.99 11.08 -3.97
C ALA A 189 -15.56 11.44 -2.54
N GLU A 190 -15.74 10.53 -1.58
CA GLU A 190 -15.33 10.76 -0.19
C GLU A 190 -13.81 10.90 -0.06
N ALA A 191 -13.02 10.04 -0.72
CA ALA A 191 -11.57 10.17 -0.75
C ALA A 191 -11.13 11.51 -1.37
N GLN A 192 -11.82 11.97 -2.42
CA GLN A 192 -11.53 13.26 -3.04
C GLN A 192 -11.80 14.44 -2.09
N GLU A 193 -12.86 14.37 -1.29
CA GLU A 193 -13.17 15.37 -0.25
C GLU A 193 -12.11 15.37 0.86
N VAL A 194 -11.72 14.21 1.38
CA VAL A 194 -10.64 14.09 2.39
C VAL A 194 -9.33 14.66 1.84
N ALA A 195 -9.02 14.42 0.56
CA ALA A 195 -7.79 14.87 -0.07
C ALA A 195 -7.67 16.40 -0.17
N ARG A 196 -8.77 17.15 0.02
CA ARG A 196 -8.74 18.63 0.11
C ARG A 196 -8.10 19.14 1.41
N TYR A 197 -8.03 18.31 2.44
CA TYR A 197 -7.57 18.67 3.78
C TYR A 197 -6.16 18.14 4.12
N VAL A 198 -5.53 17.40 3.21
CA VAL A 198 -4.18 16.89 3.40
C VAL A 198 -3.20 17.79 2.64
N ASP A 199 -2.23 18.33 3.38
CA ASP A 199 -1.20 19.21 2.81
C ASP A 199 -0.33 18.47 1.78
N LEU A 200 -0.01 19.16 0.69
CA LEU A 200 0.54 18.57 -0.54
C LEU A 200 2.07 18.50 -0.56
N ASP A 201 2.77 19.13 0.40
CA ASP A 201 4.17 19.52 0.20
C ASP A 201 5.16 19.09 1.31
N GLY A 202 4.86 17.99 2.02
CA GLY A 202 5.80 17.38 2.97
C GLY A 202 6.79 16.40 2.31
N PRO A 203 8.09 16.36 2.71
CA PRO A 203 9.07 15.36 2.24
C PRO A 203 8.69 13.90 2.54
N GLU A 204 7.68 13.67 3.40
CA GLU A 204 7.10 12.36 3.71
C GLU A 204 5.67 12.18 3.15
N ALA A 205 5.06 13.22 2.56
CA ALA A 205 3.70 13.20 2.01
C ALA A 205 3.53 12.17 0.87
N TRP A 206 4.63 11.71 0.26
CA TRP A 206 4.59 10.69 -0.79
C TRP A 206 4.39 9.27 -0.26
N ALA A 207 4.67 8.99 1.02
CA ALA A 207 4.24 7.73 1.67
C ALA A 207 2.75 7.79 2.09
N ASN A 208 2.13 8.98 2.01
CA ASN A 208 0.81 9.30 2.53
C ASN A 208 -0.24 9.40 1.43
N PHE A 209 -1.50 9.52 1.85
CA PHE A 209 -2.65 9.81 1.01
C PHE A 209 -2.50 11.14 0.29
N SER A 210 -2.97 11.23 -0.96
CA SER A 210 -2.88 12.46 -1.77
C SER A 210 -3.90 12.44 -2.91
N PRO A 211 -4.20 13.60 -3.55
CA PRO A 211 -5.00 13.63 -4.78
C PRO A 211 -4.42 12.75 -5.90
N THR A 212 -3.10 12.61 -5.95
CA THR A 212 -2.46 11.69 -6.91
C THR A 212 -2.86 10.25 -6.63
N ASN A 213 -2.98 9.83 -5.36
CA ASN A 213 -3.48 8.50 -5.04
C ASN A 213 -4.94 8.29 -5.43
N VAL A 214 -5.80 9.28 -5.18
CA VAL A 214 -7.21 9.22 -5.59
C VAL A 214 -7.30 9.01 -7.10
N ALA A 215 -6.55 9.80 -7.89
CA ALA A 215 -6.50 9.64 -9.34
C ALA A 215 -5.97 8.27 -9.79
N LEU A 216 -4.92 7.74 -9.16
CA LEU A 216 -4.41 6.40 -9.45
C LEU A 216 -5.43 5.29 -9.17
N HIS A 217 -6.16 5.39 -8.06
CA HIS A 217 -7.22 4.44 -7.72
C HIS A 217 -8.42 4.56 -8.65
N SER A 218 -8.74 5.78 -9.13
CA SER A 218 -9.75 5.97 -10.18
C SER A 218 -9.37 5.26 -11.47
N VAL A 219 -8.11 5.37 -11.92
CA VAL A 219 -7.62 4.64 -13.09
C VAL A 219 -7.78 3.13 -12.89
N SER A 220 -7.30 2.60 -11.76
CA SER A 220 -7.40 1.17 -11.47
C SER A 220 -8.86 0.68 -11.42
N ALA A 221 -9.75 1.46 -10.80
CA ALA A 221 -11.17 1.14 -10.77
C ALA A 221 -11.79 1.08 -12.18
N SER A 222 -11.50 2.05 -13.04
CA SER A 222 -11.96 2.03 -14.44
C SER A 222 -11.45 0.80 -15.20
N VAL A 223 -10.19 0.42 -15.03
CA VAL A 223 -9.64 -0.82 -15.64
C VAL A 223 -10.39 -2.06 -15.16
N VAL A 224 -10.61 -2.18 -13.86
CA VAL A 224 -11.29 -3.34 -13.25
C VAL A 224 -12.75 -3.43 -13.67
N LEU A 225 -13.43 -2.28 -13.80
CA LEU A 225 -14.82 -2.19 -14.26
C LEU A 225 -15.00 -2.39 -15.77
N GLY A 226 -13.90 -2.54 -16.52
CA GLY A 226 -13.90 -2.78 -17.97
C GLY A 226 -13.89 -1.52 -18.83
N ASP A 227 -13.75 -0.34 -18.23
CA ASP A 227 -13.76 0.96 -18.92
C ASP A 227 -12.35 1.35 -19.39
N ALA A 228 -11.71 0.49 -20.19
CA ALA A 228 -10.31 0.63 -20.60
C ALA A 228 -9.98 1.99 -21.26
N GLY A 229 -10.90 2.53 -22.06
CA GLY A 229 -10.74 3.85 -22.68
C GLY A 229 -10.66 4.98 -21.66
N ALA A 230 -11.67 5.05 -20.77
CA ALA A 230 -11.71 6.04 -19.69
C ALA A 230 -10.50 5.92 -18.75
N ALA A 231 -10.04 4.70 -18.48
CA ALA A 231 -8.83 4.46 -17.69
C ALA A 231 -7.58 5.08 -18.34
N LEU A 232 -7.40 4.92 -19.65
CA LEU A 232 -6.26 5.48 -20.38
C LEU A 232 -6.33 7.00 -20.47
N ASP A 233 -7.52 7.57 -20.70
CA ASP A 233 -7.73 9.02 -20.72
C ASP A 233 -7.35 9.65 -19.36
N ALA A 234 -7.80 9.02 -18.27
CA ALA A 234 -7.45 9.46 -16.91
C ALA A 234 -5.96 9.22 -16.56
N ALA A 235 -5.33 8.18 -17.10
CA ALA A 235 -3.93 7.85 -16.87
C ALA A 235 -2.96 8.80 -17.60
N GLN A 236 -3.34 9.31 -18.78
CA GLN A 236 -2.47 10.12 -19.64
C GLN A 236 -1.85 11.35 -18.94
N PRO A 237 -2.58 12.21 -18.22
CA PRO A 237 -1.99 13.32 -17.49
C PRO A 237 -1.03 12.84 -16.37
N LEU A 238 -1.35 11.73 -15.70
CA LEU A 238 -0.52 11.16 -14.63
C LEU A 238 0.80 10.61 -15.16
N MET A 239 0.82 10.03 -16.37
CA MET A 239 2.03 9.51 -17.00
C MET A 239 3.08 10.60 -17.27
N ARG A 240 2.62 11.83 -17.52
CA ARG A 240 3.48 13.00 -17.77
C ARG A 240 3.93 13.69 -16.48
N ARG A 241 3.25 13.44 -15.37
CA ARG A 241 3.56 14.03 -14.06
C ARG A 241 4.71 13.27 -13.38
N ARG A 242 5.53 14.00 -12.61
CA ARG A 242 6.49 13.37 -11.70
C ARG A 242 5.75 12.73 -10.52
N ILE A 243 5.84 11.41 -10.42
CA ILE A 243 5.38 10.63 -9.26
C ILE A 243 6.64 10.12 -8.55
N PRO A 244 7.01 10.67 -7.38
CA PRO A 244 8.30 10.39 -6.76
C PRO A 244 8.40 9.00 -6.12
N VAL A 245 7.26 8.31 -5.96
CA VAL A 245 7.21 6.94 -5.39
C VAL A 245 7.34 5.91 -6.51
N PRO A 246 8.42 5.11 -6.53
CA PRO A 246 8.61 4.07 -7.55
C PRO A 246 7.43 3.11 -7.63
N GLU A 247 6.94 2.64 -6.49
CA GLU A 247 5.79 1.71 -6.40
C GLU A 247 4.54 2.26 -7.09
N ARG A 248 4.16 3.52 -6.80
CA ARG A 248 2.96 4.14 -7.36
C ARG A 248 3.12 4.43 -8.86
N ARG A 249 4.31 4.85 -9.27
CA ARG A 249 4.62 5.08 -10.68
C ARG A 249 4.55 3.77 -11.47
N ALA A 250 5.12 2.69 -10.95
CA ALA A 250 5.03 1.38 -11.56
C ALA A 250 3.58 0.88 -11.62
N ALA A 251 2.80 1.05 -10.54
CA ALA A 251 1.38 0.69 -10.52
C ALA A 251 0.57 1.38 -11.62
N LEU A 252 0.76 2.70 -11.84
CA LEU A 252 0.11 3.42 -12.95
C LEU A 252 0.37 2.75 -14.31
N TRP A 253 1.63 2.41 -14.59
CA TRP A 253 2.01 1.79 -15.86
C TRP A 253 1.52 0.35 -15.98
N VAL A 254 1.39 -0.39 -14.87
CA VAL A 254 0.74 -1.72 -14.85
C VAL A 254 -0.75 -1.61 -15.16
N GLU A 255 -1.47 -0.66 -14.57
CA GLU A 255 -2.90 -0.45 -14.87
C GLU A 255 -3.09 -0.02 -16.33
N ALA A 256 -2.22 0.86 -16.86
CA ALA A 256 -2.23 1.21 -18.27
C ALA A 256 -1.92 0.02 -19.19
N ALA A 257 -0.96 -0.84 -18.83
CA ALA A 257 -0.69 -2.07 -19.57
C ALA A 257 -1.92 -2.98 -19.62
N ARG A 258 -2.63 -3.12 -18.51
CA ARG A 258 -3.89 -3.88 -18.42
C ARG A 258 -4.98 -3.26 -19.29
N ALA A 259 -5.13 -1.93 -19.31
CA ALA A 259 -6.08 -1.23 -20.17
C ALA A 259 -5.75 -1.41 -21.67
N TYR A 260 -4.50 -1.24 -22.09
CA TYR A 260 -4.08 -1.50 -23.48
C TYR A 260 -4.34 -2.96 -23.87
N SER A 261 -4.02 -3.88 -22.98
CA SER A 261 -4.26 -5.31 -23.13
C SER A 261 -5.74 -5.66 -23.32
N GLN A 262 -6.66 -5.01 -22.58
CA GLN A 262 -8.11 -5.15 -22.74
C GLN A 262 -8.60 -4.67 -24.12
N GLN A 263 -7.93 -3.67 -24.71
CA GLN A 263 -8.21 -3.17 -26.06
C GLN A 263 -7.52 -3.98 -27.19
N GLY A 264 -6.80 -5.06 -26.86
CA GLY A 264 -6.00 -5.82 -27.83
C GLY A 264 -4.73 -5.11 -28.32
N ARG A 265 -4.36 -3.99 -27.70
CA ARG A 265 -3.20 -3.16 -28.05
C ARG A 265 -1.93 -3.67 -27.36
N LEU A 266 -1.50 -4.86 -27.78
CA LEU A 266 -0.45 -5.62 -27.09
C LEU A 266 0.91 -4.91 -27.10
N ALA A 267 1.25 -4.20 -28.19
CA ALA A 267 2.52 -3.47 -28.30
C ALA A 267 2.61 -2.31 -27.30
N GLU A 268 1.55 -1.53 -27.13
CA GLU A 268 1.47 -0.47 -26.13
C GLU A 268 1.43 -1.03 -24.71
N GLY A 269 0.71 -2.14 -24.50
CA GLY A 269 0.73 -2.87 -23.23
C GLY A 269 2.16 -3.29 -22.84
N TYR A 270 2.92 -3.85 -23.79
CA TYR A 270 4.30 -4.26 -23.57
C TYR A 270 5.19 -3.07 -23.21
N LYS A 271 5.11 -1.97 -23.96
CA LYS A 271 5.84 -0.73 -23.67
C LYS A 271 5.52 -0.20 -22.26
N ALA A 272 4.26 -0.23 -21.86
CA ALA A 272 3.84 0.16 -20.53
C ALA A 272 4.46 -0.74 -19.43
N LEU A 273 4.48 -2.07 -19.61
CA LEU A 273 5.17 -2.98 -18.68
C LEU A 273 6.67 -2.69 -18.56
N ARG A 274 7.35 -2.38 -19.66
CA ARG A 274 8.77 -2.00 -19.65
C ARG A 274 9.04 -0.70 -18.90
N ILE A 275 8.15 0.28 -19.02
CA ILE A 275 8.25 1.52 -18.24
C ILE A 275 8.01 1.21 -16.76
N ALA A 276 7.01 0.39 -16.43
CA ALA A 276 6.77 -0.04 -15.06
C ALA A 276 8.01 -0.72 -14.44
N GLU A 277 8.66 -1.60 -15.20
CA GLU A 277 9.87 -2.31 -14.76
C GLU A 277 11.05 -1.35 -14.52
N SER A 278 11.24 -0.37 -15.39
CA SER A 278 12.28 0.66 -15.18
C SER A 278 12.03 1.50 -13.92
N CYS A 279 10.78 1.56 -13.44
CA CYS A 279 10.45 2.24 -12.19
C CYS A 279 10.68 1.33 -10.98
N ALA A 280 10.28 0.07 -11.05
CA ALA A 280 10.31 -0.86 -9.92
C ALA A 280 10.56 -2.31 -10.37
N SER A 281 11.81 -2.61 -10.72
CA SER A 281 12.19 -3.92 -11.30
C SER A 281 11.81 -5.10 -10.41
N GLU A 282 12.10 -5.08 -9.10
CA GLU A 282 11.75 -6.18 -8.20
C GLU A 282 10.23 -6.40 -8.08
N ASP A 283 9.40 -5.34 -8.10
CA ASP A 283 7.94 -5.48 -8.06
C ASP A 283 7.46 -6.17 -9.35
N ILE A 284 7.83 -5.63 -10.51
CA ILE A 284 7.37 -6.15 -11.80
C ILE A 284 7.82 -7.58 -12.06
N ARG A 285 9.04 -7.94 -11.64
CA ARG A 285 9.60 -9.27 -11.87
C ARG A 285 9.07 -10.35 -10.94
N ARG A 286 8.56 -9.97 -9.75
CA ARG A 286 8.15 -10.93 -8.72
C ARG A 286 6.64 -10.97 -8.50
N ARG A 287 5.90 -9.98 -8.99
CA ARG A 287 4.46 -9.84 -8.71
C ARG A 287 3.61 -10.74 -9.61
N PRO A 288 2.89 -11.74 -9.07
CA PRO A 288 2.16 -12.72 -9.88
C PRO A 288 1.15 -12.10 -10.85
N SER A 289 0.41 -11.07 -10.44
CA SER A 289 -0.59 -10.40 -11.29
C SER A 289 0.01 -9.68 -12.51
N VAL A 290 1.32 -9.39 -12.49
CA VAL A 290 2.05 -8.80 -13.63
C VAL A 290 2.59 -9.90 -14.54
N LEU A 291 3.09 -10.99 -13.94
CA LEU A 291 3.52 -12.18 -14.67
C LEU A 291 2.36 -12.79 -15.48
N GLU A 292 1.19 -12.93 -14.86
CA GLU A 292 -0.06 -13.37 -15.48
C GLU A 292 -0.46 -12.46 -16.64
N LEU A 293 -0.45 -11.13 -16.43
CA LEU A 293 -0.78 -10.16 -17.48
C LEU A 293 0.17 -10.28 -18.69
N ALA A 294 1.48 -10.43 -18.45
CA ALA A 294 2.45 -10.60 -19.52
C ALA A 294 2.23 -11.92 -20.29
N GLY A 295 2.01 -13.03 -19.57
CA GLY A 295 1.68 -14.33 -20.16
C GLY A 295 0.40 -14.29 -21.01
N ASP A 296 -0.67 -13.71 -20.49
CA ASP A 296 -1.95 -13.56 -21.19
C ASP A 296 -1.85 -12.72 -22.46
N MET A 297 -1.05 -11.65 -22.42
CA MET A 297 -0.79 -10.84 -23.62
C MET A 297 0.03 -11.64 -24.64
N ALA A 298 1.04 -12.38 -24.19
CA ALA A 298 1.94 -13.14 -25.07
C ALA A 298 1.22 -14.33 -25.72
N ALA A 299 0.33 -15.00 -25.00
CA ALA A 299 -0.54 -16.07 -25.52
C ALA A 299 -1.54 -15.56 -26.58
N ARG A 300 -1.97 -14.29 -26.47
CA ARG A 300 -2.85 -13.65 -27.47
C ARG A 300 -2.10 -13.15 -28.70
N ASP A 301 -0.77 -12.97 -28.64
CA ASP A 301 0.06 -12.63 -29.80
C ASP A 301 0.38 -13.85 -30.69
N ARG A 302 -0.67 -14.53 -31.18
CA ARG A 302 -0.57 -15.77 -31.98
C ARG A 302 0.24 -15.60 -33.27
N ARG A 303 0.24 -14.40 -33.84
CA ARG A 303 0.96 -14.07 -35.08
C ARG A 303 2.39 -13.59 -34.85
N GLY A 304 2.78 -13.34 -33.60
CA GLY A 304 4.11 -12.84 -33.28
C GLY A 304 4.36 -11.42 -33.76
N ALA A 305 3.34 -10.56 -33.68
CA ALA A 305 3.47 -9.16 -34.02
C ALA A 305 4.30 -8.37 -32.98
N VAL A 306 4.46 -8.92 -31.76
CA VAL A 306 5.24 -8.34 -30.66
C VAL A 306 6.24 -9.38 -30.13
N PRO A 307 7.28 -9.77 -30.90
CA PRO A 307 8.22 -10.80 -30.50
C PRO A 307 8.95 -10.49 -29.18
N GLU A 308 9.13 -9.21 -28.86
CA GLU A 308 9.76 -8.74 -27.61
C GLU A 308 8.94 -9.11 -26.38
N LEU A 309 7.62 -9.28 -26.51
CA LEU A 309 6.75 -9.68 -25.41
C LEU A 309 7.03 -11.12 -24.99
N ARG A 310 7.24 -12.05 -25.94
CA ARG A 310 7.63 -13.43 -25.62
C ARG A 310 9.01 -13.50 -24.96
N ARG A 311 9.98 -12.74 -25.48
CA ARG A 311 11.30 -12.63 -24.84
C ARG A 311 11.19 -12.09 -23.41
N PHE A 312 10.36 -11.07 -23.21
CA PHE A 312 10.13 -10.51 -21.88
C PHE A 312 9.53 -11.55 -20.92
N CYS A 313 8.55 -12.35 -21.36
CA CYS A 313 8.04 -13.45 -20.55
C CYS A 313 9.13 -14.47 -20.18
N GLN A 314 10.03 -14.83 -21.11
CA GLN A 314 11.17 -15.71 -20.83
C GLN A 314 12.12 -15.09 -19.79
N GLU A 315 12.43 -13.79 -19.89
CA GLU A 315 13.24 -13.05 -18.91
C GLU A 315 12.58 -12.98 -17.52
N LEU A 316 11.25 -13.10 -17.47
CA LEU A 316 10.45 -13.17 -16.24
C LEU A 316 10.24 -14.60 -15.73
N GLY A 317 10.66 -15.63 -16.46
CA GLY A 317 10.39 -17.03 -16.14
C GLY A 317 8.92 -17.45 -16.32
N VAL A 318 8.14 -16.70 -17.10
CA VAL A 318 6.75 -17.01 -17.43
C VAL A 318 6.70 -17.94 -18.65
N GLN A 319 6.01 -19.07 -18.51
CA GLN A 319 5.76 -19.99 -19.63
C GLN A 319 4.65 -19.41 -20.51
N VAL A 320 4.88 -19.36 -21.82
CA VAL A 320 3.96 -18.83 -22.85
C VAL A 320 3.79 -19.84 -23.96
#